data_AF-A0A2G8KXE7-F1
#
_entry.id   AF-A0A2G8KXE7-F1
#
_cell.length_a   1.000
_cell.length_b   1.000
_cell.length_c   1.000
_cell.angle_alpha   90.00
_cell.angle_beta   90.00
_cell.angle_gamma   90.00
#
_symmetry.space_group_name_H-M   'P 1'
#
loop_
_entity.id
_entity.type
_entity.pdbx_description
1 polymer ?
#
loop_
_entity_poly.entity_id
_entity_poly.type
_entity_poly.pdbx_seq_one_letter_code
_entity_poly.pdbx_strand_id
1 'polypeptide(L)'
;MPFKLTKADQFTFLDVLGSSFFFYQQSNYPRDCREVQEQCSSHNSTGVFMIKPDGYLEPFEVYCDNTDNSGGWTIIERRIDGSIDFSRDWDSYKSGFGFLSQEFWLGNEKLSYLTNQKKYQLVIEMTSSNGSLIQVSYDNFRISDEFSNFKFVSLGQYSGRTDVITLCPYNMVYINCSNSCQRTCGAPEMCQDGVCNEAEACVCSDGYFMKGSDCVPQEQCGCYESEGQTVIPEGGSYVNPGCTRKGVCTNGQITWDEAYACSSNAVCDVRDNIRQCYCTGGYRGDGETCTRPPKDCEEIYDDGSRDNGIYRIKPTGWTSEAFEVYCNMTDGGGWTVSHSIN
;
A
#
# COMPACT_ATOMS: atom_id res chain seq x y z
N MET A 1 10.20 -21.66 18.33
CA MET A 1 10.67 -20.46 17.64
C MET A 1 10.84 -19.37 18.67
N PRO A 2 12.04 -19.07 19.18
CA PRO A 2 12.25 -17.88 19.98
C PRO A 2 12.75 -16.69 19.12
N PHE A 3 12.21 -15.51 19.39
CA PHE A 3 12.73 -14.24 18.85
C PHE A 3 13.56 -13.53 19.94
N LYS A 4 14.80 -13.10 19.63
CA LYS A 4 15.78 -12.58 20.60
C LYS A 4 16.25 -11.15 20.24
N LEU A 5 16.48 -10.26 21.23
CA LEU A 5 17.07 -8.91 21.04
C LEU A 5 18.40 -8.64 21.80
N THR A 6 19.40 -7.94 21.20
CA THR A 6 20.70 -7.55 21.85
C THR A 6 21.28 -6.16 21.43
N LYS A 7 22.23 -5.60 22.22
CA LYS A 7 22.88 -4.25 22.14
C LYS A 7 24.28 -4.29 21.45
N ALA A 8 24.70 -3.17 20.84
CA ALA A 8 26.10 -2.91 20.39
C ALA A 8 26.92 -2.06 21.40
N ASP A 9 28.18 -2.43 21.65
CA ASP A 9 29.02 -1.92 22.75
C ASP A 9 29.67 -0.53 22.52
N GLN A 10 29.73 0.30 23.57
CA GLN A 10 30.67 1.43 23.75
C GLN A 10 30.94 1.70 25.26
N PHE A 11 32.16 2.16 25.56
CA PHE A 11 32.92 2.07 26.84
C PHE A 11 32.97 3.35 27.70
N THR A 12 33.14 3.17 29.03
CA THR A 12 33.68 4.06 30.12
C THR A 12 32.90 5.33 30.54
N PHE A 13 32.94 5.89 31.77
CA PHE A 13 33.89 5.90 32.92
C PHE A 13 33.13 6.08 34.28
N LEU A 14 33.73 5.65 35.40
CA LEU A 14 33.26 5.80 36.79
C LEU A 14 33.82 7.07 37.45
N ASP A 15 33.04 7.72 38.33
CA ASP A 15 33.56 8.55 39.43
C ASP A 15 32.61 8.51 40.66
N VAL A 16 33.21 8.36 41.85
CA VAL A 16 32.57 8.20 43.16
C VAL A 16 32.97 9.38 44.06
N LEU A 17 32.04 10.11 44.68
CA LEU A 17 32.22 10.79 45.96
C LEU A 17 30.88 10.92 46.72
N GLY A 18 30.91 10.65 48.03
CA GLY A 18 29.74 10.34 48.85
C GLY A 18 28.97 11.50 49.50
N SER A 19 27.76 11.17 49.95
CA SER A 19 27.04 11.80 51.07
C SER A 19 25.86 10.91 51.49
N SER A 20 25.66 10.78 52.80
CA SER A 20 24.61 9.98 53.44
C SER A 20 23.23 10.58 53.23
N PHE A 21 22.63 10.33 52.07
CA PHE A 21 21.20 10.47 51.89
C PHE A 21 20.55 9.11 52.18
N PHE A 22 19.45 9.09 52.94
CA PHE A 22 18.49 8.01 52.84
C PHE A 22 17.89 8.06 51.42
N PHE A 23 18.60 7.50 50.46
CA PHE A 23 18.02 7.15 49.19
C PHE A 23 16.99 6.06 49.51
N TYR A 24 15.70 6.37 49.31
CA TYR A 24 14.84 5.35 48.75
C TYR A 24 15.53 4.94 47.45
N GLN A 25 16.35 3.90 47.52
CA GLN A 25 17.00 3.36 46.34
C GLN A 25 15.84 2.76 45.55
N GLN A 26 15.29 3.56 44.64
CA GLN A 26 14.42 3.05 43.60
C GLN A 26 15.22 1.90 43.00
N SER A 27 14.70 0.67 43.11
CA SER A 27 15.36 -0.47 42.52
C SER A 27 15.51 -0.14 41.04
N ASN A 28 16.75 0.15 40.62
CA ASN A 28 17.06 0.40 39.23
C ASN A 28 16.96 -0.95 38.54
N TYR A 29 15.75 -1.31 38.13
CA TYR A 29 15.51 -2.50 37.35
C TYR A 29 16.37 -2.44 36.08
N PRO A 30 16.98 -3.56 35.66
CA PRO A 30 17.67 -3.62 34.39
C PRO A 30 16.70 -3.29 33.25
N ARG A 31 17.17 -2.61 32.20
CA ARG A 31 16.29 -2.19 31.09
C ARG A 31 15.96 -3.31 30.11
N ASP A 32 16.79 -4.35 30.10
CA ASP A 32 16.69 -5.50 29.22
C ASP A 32 17.52 -6.67 29.79
N CYS A 33 17.47 -7.82 29.12
CA CYS A 33 18.20 -9.00 29.55
C CYS A 33 19.73 -8.85 29.44
N ARG A 34 20.24 -7.90 28.65
CA ARG A 34 21.67 -7.62 28.59
C ARG A 34 22.15 -7.00 29.89
N GLU A 35 21.39 -6.04 30.44
CA GLU A 35 21.68 -5.48 31.76
C GLU A 35 21.46 -6.49 32.89
N VAL A 36 20.48 -7.41 32.76
CA VAL A 36 20.35 -8.55 33.69
C VAL A 36 21.64 -9.38 33.71
N GLN A 37 22.18 -9.72 32.54
CA GLN A 37 23.39 -10.53 32.42
C GLN A 37 24.62 -9.84 33.04
N GLU A 38 24.73 -8.52 32.85
CA GLU A 38 25.82 -7.70 33.41
C GLU A 38 25.74 -7.58 34.95
N GLN A 39 24.52 -7.58 35.51
CA GLN A 39 24.29 -7.45 36.95
C GLN A 39 24.40 -8.78 37.72
N CYS A 40 24.25 -9.93 37.06
CA CYS A 40 24.28 -11.23 37.73
C CYS A 40 25.71 -11.78 37.87
N SER A 41 26.10 -12.15 39.10
CA SER A 41 27.42 -12.75 39.38
C SER A 41 27.61 -14.13 38.72
N SER A 42 26.51 -14.81 38.39
CA SER A 42 26.50 -16.00 37.54
C SER A 42 26.03 -15.61 36.15
N HIS A 43 26.96 -15.27 35.25
CA HIS A 43 26.71 -14.79 33.89
C HIS A 43 25.90 -15.74 32.96
N ASN A 44 25.45 -16.89 33.47
CA ASN A 44 24.84 -17.98 32.72
C ASN A 44 23.42 -18.37 33.21
N SER A 45 22.80 -17.64 34.15
CA SER A 45 21.44 -17.98 34.61
C SER A 45 20.40 -17.53 33.59
N THR A 46 19.86 -18.48 32.82
CA THR A 46 18.70 -18.31 31.94
C THR A 46 17.41 -18.46 32.73
N GLY A 47 16.39 -17.64 32.47
CA GLY A 47 15.14 -17.69 33.23
C GLY A 47 14.28 -16.44 33.12
N VAL A 48 13.31 -16.31 34.02
CA VAL A 48 12.42 -15.14 34.08
C VAL A 48 13.02 -14.06 34.98
N PHE A 49 13.06 -12.83 34.48
CA PHE A 49 13.59 -11.67 35.20
C PHE A 49 12.68 -10.46 35.04
N MET A 50 12.69 -9.58 36.05
CA MET A 50 12.01 -8.30 35.99
C MET A 50 12.90 -7.25 35.33
N ILE A 51 12.37 -6.58 34.30
CA ILE A 51 13.03 -5.47 33.62
C ILE A 51 12.14 -4.23 33.61
N LYS A 52 12.75 -3.05 33.40
CA LYS A 52 12.03 -1.79 33.17
C LYS A 52 12.68 -1.00 32.04
N PRO A 53 12.18 -1.12 30.80
CA PRO A 53 12.64 -0.30 29.69
C PRO A 53 12.45 1.20 29.93
N ASP A 54 13.30 2.01 29.33
CA ASP A 54 13.23 3.47 29.41
C ASP A 54 11.87 3.96 28.88
N GLY A 55 11.17 4.77 29.68
CA GLY A 55 9.85 5.32 29.35
C GLY A 55 8.66 4.42 29.64
N TYR A 56 8.86 3.13 29.95
CA TYR A 56 7.75 2.26 30.37
C TYR A 56 7.42 2.46 31.85
N LEU A 57 6.13 2.55 32.19
CA LEU A 57 5.68 3.01 33.50
C LEU A 57 6.05 2.04 34.62
N GLU A 58 5.72 0.77 34.45
CA GLU A 58 5.87 -0.28 35.46
C GLU A 58 6.84 -1.37 34.99
N PRO A 59 7.68 -1.94 35.87
CA PRO A 59 8.54 -3.06 35.49
C PRO A 59 7.71 -4.30 35.14
N PHE A 60 8.24 -5.18 34.28
CA PHE A 60 7.55 -6.40 33.85
C PHE A 60 8.51 -7.58 33.66
N GLU A 61 7.94 -8.78 33.69
CA GLU A 61 8.69 -10.03 33.53
C GLU A 61 9.01 -10.32 32.06
N VAL A 62 10.23 -10.79 31.81
CA VAL A 62 10.68 -11.33 30.52
C VAL A 62 11.45 -12.61 30.73
N TYR A 63 11.50 -13.45 29.70
CA TYR A 63 12.43 -14.57 29.68
C TYR A 63 13.77 -14.10 29.08
N CYS A 64 14.85 -14.22 29.86
CA CYS A 64 16.21 -13.94 29.44
C CYS A 64 16.96 -15.23 29.10
N ASP A 65 17.49 -15.30 27.88
CA ASP A 65 18.39 -16.38 27.45
C ASP A 65 19.85 -15.94 27.55
N ASN A 66 20.57 -16.59 28.45
CA ASN A 66 21.97 -16.36 28.81
C ASN A 66 22.83 -17.62 28.57
N THR A 67 22.40 -18.52 27.68
CA THR A 67 23.06 -19.82 27.48
C THR A 67 24.44 -19.74 26.81
N ASP A 68 24.70 -18.71 26.00
CA ASP A 68 25.95 -18.54 25.23
C ASP A 68 26.75 -17.30 25.64
N ASN A 69 28.03 -17.25 25.23
CA ASN A 69 28.92 -16.08 25.42
C ASN A 69 28.38 -14.76 24.81
N SER A 70 27.39 -14.83 23.92
CA SER A 70 26.70 -13.65 23.39
C SER A 70 25.64 -13.12 24.37
N GLY A 71 24.89 -14.02 25.02
CA GLY A 71 23.92 -13.83 26.10
C GLY A 71 23.06 -12.56 26.09
N GLY A 72 22.33 -12.32 27.18
CA GLY A 72 21.59 -11.08 27.36
C GLY A 72 20.37 -10.93 26.44
N TRP A 73 19.86 -12.05 25.92
CA TRP A 73 18.78 -12.05 24.95
C TRP A 73 17.42 -11.95 25.62
N THR A 74 16.68 -10.88 25.33
CA THR A 74 15.27 -10.78 25.72
C THR A 74 14.44 -11.58 24.72
N ILE A 75 13.75 -12.63 25.18
CA ILE A 75 12.85 -13.42 24.35
C ILE A 75 11.51 -12.68 24.23
N ILE A 76 11.10 -12.38 23.00
CA ILE A 76 9.86 -11.60 22.74
C ILE A 76 8.70 -12.47 22.23
N GLU A 77 9.01 -13.65 21.71
CA GLU A 77 8.04 -14.64 21.23
C GLU A 77 8.65 -16.02 21.44
N ARG A 78 7.83 -17.03 21.77
CA ARG A 78 8.24 -18.43 21.80
C ARG A 78 7.15 -19.37 21.27
N ARG A 79 7.43 -20.18 20.25
CA ARG A 79 6.68 -21.41 19.88
C ARG A 79 7.40 -22.70 20.26
N ILE A 80 6.69 -23.73 20.72
CA ILE A 80 7.24 -25.04 21.10
C ILE A 80 6.37 -26.16 20.54
N ASP A 81 5.09 -26.20 20.90
CA ASP A 81 4.21 -27.36 20.72
C ASP A 81 2.78 -27.00 20.31
N GLY A 82 2.44 -25.71 20.19
CA GLY A 82 1.09 -25.24 19.86
C GLY A 82 0.11 -25.28 21.02
N SER A 83 0.59 -25.40 22.27
CA SER A 83 -0.25 -25.36 23.48
C SER A 83 -0.96 -24.03 23.70
N ILE A 84 -0.44 -22.93 23.13
CA ILE A 84 -1.05 -21.61 23.20
C ILE A 84 -1.58 -21.23 21.82
N ASP A 85 -2.84 -20.78 21.77
CA ASP A 85 -3.42 -20.21 20.57
C ASP A 85 -2.84 -18.81 20.29
N PHE A 86 -2.35 -18.61 19.07
CA PHE A 86 -1.81 -17.34 18.57
C PHE A 86 -2.79 -16.61 17.62
N SER A 87 -3.96 -17.18 17.34
CA SER A 87 -5.03 -16.52 16.58
C SER A 87 -5.81 -15.56 17.47
N ARG A 88 -5.18 -14.46 17.87
CA ARG A 88 -5.69 -13.51 18.87
C ARG A 88 -6.06 -12.15 18.29
N ASP A 89 -6.88 -11.42 19.05
CA ASP A 89 -7.27 -10.05 18.73
C ASP A 89 -6.15 -9.03 18.98
N TRP A 90 -6.43 -7.78 18.57
CA TRP A 90 -5.50 -6.66 18.69
C TRP A 90 -5.06 -6.43 20.14
N ASP A 91 -6.01 -6.42 21.08
CA ASP A 91 -5.73 -6.14 22.49
C ASP A 91 -4.84 -7.21 23.12
N SER A 92 -5.04 -8.49 22.75
CA SER A 92 -4.16 -9.58 23.15
C SER A 92 -2.73 -9.38 22.61
N TYR A 93 -2.57 -9.03 21.34
CA TYR A 93 -1.24 -8.77 20.76
C TYR A 93 -0.58 -7.51 21.33
N LYS A 94 -1.38 -6.49 21.68
CA LYS A 94 -0.91 -5.28 22.36
C LYS A 94 -0.33 -5.60 23.73
N SER A 95 -1.09 -6.31 24.58
CA SER A 95 -0.72 -6.59 25.98
C SER A 95 0.22 -7.79 26.15
N GLY A 96 0.20 -8.73 25.22
CA GLY A 96 0.91 -10.01 25.31
C GLY A 96 0.05 -11.13 25.90
N PHE A 97 0.44 -12.38 25.63
CA PHE A 97 -0.28 -13.59 26.07
C PHE A 97 0.66 -14.80 26.16
N GLY A 98 0.19 -15.87 26.81
CA GLY A 98 0.95 -17.10 27.02
C GLY A 98 1.77 -17.06 28.32
N PHE A 99 2.77 -17.94 28.42
CA PHE A 99 3.58 -18.13 29.62
C PHE A 99 5.08 -18.05 29.26
N LEU A 100 5.84 -17.22 29.97
CA LEU A 100 7.26 -16.96 29.67
C LEU A 100 8.14 -18.22 29.68
N SER A 101 7.76 -19.24 30.47
CA SER A 101 8.44 -20.54 30.52
C SER A 101 8.02 -21.52 29.42
N GLN A 102 6.98 -21.22 28.65
CA GLN A 102 6.40 -22.04 27.58
C GLN A 102 6.23 -21.19 26.30
N GLU A 103 5.08 -21.28 25.63
CA GLU A 103 4.75 -20.44 24.48
C GLU A 103 4.17 -19.10 24.91
N PHE A 104 4.62 -18.01 24.28
CA PHE A 104 4.11 -16.67 24.57
C PHE A 104 4.40 -15.65 23.46
N TRP A 105 3.66 -14.54 23.52
CA TRP A 105 3.97 -13.28 22.85
C TRP A 105 4.12 -12.19 23.92
N LEU A 106 5.23 -11.46 23.92
CA LEU A 106 5.55 -10.49 24.99
C LEU A 106 4.55 -9.32 25.06
N GLY A 107 4.04 -8.89 23.90
CA GLY A 107 3.14 -7.76 23.75
C GLY A 107 3.77 -6.60 22.98
N ASN A 108 3.04 -6.07 21.99
CA ASN A 108 3.51 -5.01 21.10
C ASN A 108 3.79 -3.70 21.85
N GLU A 109 3.02 -3.40 22.90
CA GLU A 109 3.26 -2.22 23.70
C GLU A 109 4.64 -2.29 24.36
N LYS A 110 4.94 -3.37 25.09
CA LYS A 110 6.25 -3.60 25.74
C LYS A 110 7.38 -3.62 24.71
N LEU A 111 7.15 -4.24 23.56
CA LEU A 111 8.11 -4.30 22.46
C LEU A 111 8.40 -2.90 21.87
N SER A 112 7.41 -2.01 21.81
CA SER A 112 7.60 -0.65 21.31
C SER A 112 8.56 0.14 22.21
N TYR A 113 8.48 0.00 23.53
CA TYR A 113 9.44 0.65 24.44
C TYR A 113 10.82 -0.01 24.38
N LEU A 114 10.86 -1.35 24.41
CA LEU A 114 12.10 -2.11 24.30
C LEU A 114 12.90 -1.78 23.05
N THR A 115 12.25 -1.69 21.89
CA THR A 115 12.97 -1.51 20.61
C THR A 115 13.33 -0.05 20.33
N ASN A 116 12.75 0.91 21.05
CA ASN A 116 13.01 2.35 20.83
C ASN A 116 13.94 2.98 21.87
N GLN A 117 14.27 2.32 22.98
CA GLN A 117 15.21 2.85 23.97
C GLN A 117 16.68 2.82 23.49
N LYS A 118 17.06 1.87 22.63
CA LYS A 118 18.42 1.69 22.06
C LYS A 118 18.33 1.02 20.68
N LYS A 119 19.47 0.82 20.02
CA LYS A 119 19.56 -0.02 18.81
C LYS A 119 19.57 -1.50 19.24
N TYR A 120 18.57 -2.27 18.78
CA TYR A 120 18.48 -3.71 19.03
C TYR A 120 18.59 -4.50 17.72
N GLN A 121 19.34 -5.60 17.76
CA GLN A 121 19.32 -6.62 16.71
C GLN A 121 18.21 -7.64 17.00
N LEU A 122 17.44 -8.05 15.99
CA LEU A 122 16.52 -9.18 16.09
C LEU A 122 17.17 -10.46 15.59
N VAL A 123 17.02 -11.56 16.32
CA VAL A 123 17.39 -12.92 15.89
C VAL A 123 16.16 -13.82 15.96
N ILE A 124 15.96 -14.61 14.92
CA ILE A 124 14.88 -15.60 14.81
C ILE A 124 15.54 -16.97 14.68
N GLU A 125 15.21 -17.86 15.62
CA GLU A 125 15.65 -19.25 15.62
C GLU A 125 14.48 -20.18 15.36
N MET A 126 14.62 -21.05 14.37
CA MET A 126 13.60 -22.00 13.96
C MET A 126 14.21 -23.39 13.80
N THR A 127 13.48 -24.42 14.20
CA THR A 127 13.86 -25.81 13.94
C THR A 127 12.90 -26.36 12.89
N SER A 128 13.43 -26.79 11.74
CA SER A 128 12.62 -27.41 10.70
C SER A 128 12.16 -28.81 11.11
N SER A 129 11.19 -29.36 10.38
CA SER A 129 10.64 -30.71 10.62
C SER A 129 11.68 -31.83 10.59
N ASN A 130 12.78 -31.64 9.85
CA ASN A 130 13.91 -32.57 9.78
C ASN A 130 14.96 -32.36 10.90
N GLY A 131 14.70 -31.46 11.86
CA GLY A 131 15.58 -31.17 12.99
C GLY A 131 16.71 -30.18 12.71
N SER A 132 16.78 -29.56 11.53
CA SER A 132 17.80 -28.56 11.22
C SER A 132 17.51 -27.22 11.90
N LEU A 133 18.52 -26.61 12.51
CA LEU A 133 18.41 -25.26 13.06
C LEU A 133 18.62 -24.22 11.95
N ILE A 134 17.66 -23.32 11.81
CA ILE A 134 17.69 -22.18 10.91
C ILE A 134 17.74 -20.92 11.79
N GLN A 135 18.76 -20.09 11.56
CA GLN A 135 18.95 -18.84 12.28
C GLN A 135 19.03 -17.69 11.28
N VAL A 136 18.21 -16.67 11.50
CA VAL A 136 18.25 -15.41 10.74
C VAL A 136 18.30 -14.24 11.70
N SER A 137 18.89 -13.13 11.25
CA SER A 137 19.06 -11.95 12.07
C SER A 137 18.94 -10.66 11.27
N TYR A 138 18.54 -9.59 11.96
CA TYR A 138 18.46 -8.22 11.45
C TYR A 138 19.15 -7.28 12.42
N ASP A 139 20.17 -6.55 11.99
CA ASP A 139 21.00 -5.73 12.89
C ASP A 139 20.31 -4.50 13.49
N ASN A 140 19.08 -4.20 13.05
CA ASN A 140 18.23 -3.15 13.60
C ASN A 140 16.77 -3.60 13.56
N PHE A 141 16.07 -3.49 14.68
CA PHE A 141 14.65 -3.84 14.75
C PHE A 141 13.92 -2.81 15.58
N ARG A 142 12.98 -2.10 14.95
CA ARG A 142 12.15 -1.07 15.59
C ARG A 142 10.71 -1.18 15.13
N ILE A 143 9.79 -1.12 16.07
CA ILE A 143 8.36 -0.93 15.81
C ILE A 143 7.90 0.43 16.29
N SER A 144 6.78 0.92 15.76
CA SER A 144 6.16 2.16 16.21
C SER A 144 5.37 1.95 17.49
N ASP A 145 4.82 3.03 18.04
CA ASP A 145 3.86 2.97 19.14
C ASP A 145 2.46 2.54 18.67
N GLU A 146 1.53 2.47 19.62
CA GLU A 146 0.11 2.16 19.37
C GLU A 146 -0.56 3.17 18.45
N PHE A 147 -0.27 4.47 18.60
CA PHE A 147 -0.86 5.53 17.77
C PHE A 147 -0.55 5.31 16.29
N SER A 148 0.64 4.78 16.00
CA SER A 148 1.09 4.43 14.66
C SER A 148 0.85 2.97 14.28
N ASN A 149 0.07 2.24 15.08
CA ASN A 149 -0.33 0.84 14.88
C ASN A 149 0.81 -0.20 14.91
N PHE A 150 1.81 -0.01 15.77
CA PHE A 150 2.95 -0.94 15.96
C PHE A 150 3.65 -1.37 14.66
N LYS A 151 3.64 -0.52 13.63
CA LYS A 151 4.25 -0.79 12.33
C LYS A 151 5.76 -0.97 12.46
N PHE A 152 6.34 -1.80 11.61
CA PHE A 152 7.80 -1.84 11.47
C PHE A 152 8.31 -0.47 11.01
N VAL A 153 9.14 0.15 11.84
CA VAL A 153 9.77 1.45 11.55
C VAL A 153 11.11 1.24 10.87
N SER A 154 11.87 0.22 11.31
CA SER A 154 13.14 -0.11 10.70
C SER A 154 13.46 -1.58 10.89
N LEU A 155 13.89 -2.19 9.79
CA LEU A 155 14.49 -3.51 9.74
C LEU A 155 15.88 -3.35 9.11
N GLY A 156 16.91 -3.79 9.83
CA GLY A 156 18.31 -3.65 9.46
C GLY A 156 18.73 -4.58 8.33
N GLN A 157 20.05 -4.74 8.18
CA GLN A 157 20.61 -5.71 7.23
C GLN A 157 20.29 -7.14 7.68
N TYR A 158 19.73 -7.91 6.75
CA TYR A 158 19.49 -9.33 6.92
C TYR A 158 20.81 -10.12 6.92
N SER A 159 20.92 -11.08 7.82
CA SER A 159 21.98 -12.09 7.84
C SER A 159 21.41 -13.46 8.20
N GLY A 160 21.58 -14.44 7.33
CA GLY A 160 21.06 -15.80 7.51
C GLY A 160 21.11 -16.62 6.21
N ARG A 161 20.73 -17.89 6.30
CA ARG A 161 20.55 -18.78 5.14
C ARG A 161 19.15 -18.58 4.55
N THR A 162 19.07 -17.97 3.37
CA THR A 162 17.80 -17.64 2.69
C THR A 162 17.20 -18.81 1.91
N ASP A 163 17.97 -19.85 1.64
CA ASP A 163 17.56 -21.03 0.86
C ASP A 163 16.53 -21.92 1.58
N VAL A 164 16.25 -21.64 2.84
CA VAL A 164 15.37 -22.46 3.69
C VAL A 164 14.10 -21.72 4.15
N ILE A 165 13.98 -20.42 3.86
CA ILE A 165 12.85 -19.59 4.30
C ILE A 165 12.25 -18.88 3.09
N THR A 166 11.01 -19.23 2.76
CA THR A 166 10.19 -18.45 1.84
C THR A 166 9.60 -17.26 2.58
N LEU A 167 10.11 -16.06 2.30
CA LEU A 167 9.49 -14.82 2.78
C LEU A 167 8.48 -14.34 1.74
N CYS A 168 7.28 -14.00 2.20
CA CYS A 168 6.33 -13.30 1.36
C CYS A 168 6.71 -11.83 1.24
N PRO A 169 6.55 -11.23 0.05
CA PRO A 169 6.63 -9.77 -0.12
C PRO A 169 5.68 -9.02 0.81
N TYR A 170 5.88 -7.71 0.96
CA TYR A 170 5.02 -6.87 1.79
C TYR A 170 3.53 -7.02 1.41
N ASN A 171 2.65 -7.01 2.41
CA ASN A 171 1.19 -7.18 2.28
C ASN A 171 0.74 -8.52 1.69
N MET A 172 1.61 -9.53 1.72
CA MET A 172 1.28 -10.90 1.37
C MET A 172 1.37 -11.82 2.58
N VAL A 173 0.49 -12.81 2.63
CA VAL A 173 0.46 -13.87 3.64
C VAL A 173 0.79 -15.20 2.98
N TYR A 174 1.64 -15.99 3.66
CA TYR A 174 1.94 -17.35 3.26
C TYR A 174 0.80 -18.26 3.72
N ILE A 175 0.05 -18.84 2.79
CA ILE A 175 -1.07 -19.72 3.13
C ILE A 175 -1.11 -20.97 2.25
N ASN A 176 -1.82 -21.99 2.72
CA ASN A 176 -2.17 -23.15 1.91
C ASN A 176 -3.33 -22.77 0.98
N CYS A 177 -3.06 -22.70 -0.33
CA CYS A 177 -4.01 -22.15 -1.29
C CYS A 177 -5.27 -23.01 -1.54
N SER A 178 -5.41 -24.17 -0.90
CA SER A 178 -6.52 -25.10 -1.17
C SER A 178 -7.92 -24.51 -0.99
N ASN A 179 -8.06 -23.35 -0.33
CA ASN A 179 -9.33 -22.61 -0.16
C ASN A 179 -9.18 -21.07 -0.24
N SER A 180 -8.10 -20.55 -0.82
CA SER A 180 -7.81 -19.11 -0.77
C SER A 180 -8.32 -18.34 -1.99
N CYS A 181 -9.15 -17.32 -1.75
CA CYS A 181 -9.63 -16.41 -2.79
C CYS A 181 -8.61 -15.30 -3.06
N GLN A 182 -7.79 -15.43 -4.10
CA GLN A 182 -6.95 -14.33 -4.58
C GLN A 182 -7.76 -13.41 -5.49
N ARG A 183 -7.93 -12.14 -5.09
CA ARG A 183 -8.56 -11.09 -5.91
C ARG A 183 -7.48 -10.28 -6.63
N THR A 184 -7.78 -9.82 -7.84
CA THR A 184 -6.89 -8.95 -8.64
C THR A 184 -7.56 -7.61 -8.88
N CYS A 185 -6.79 -6.56 -9.16
CA CYS A 185 -7.38 -5.28 -9.55
C CYS A 185 -8.25 -5.38 -10.81
N GLY A 186 -7.92 -6.30 -11.74
CA GLY A 186 -8.65 -6.51 -12.99
C GLY A 186 -9.97 -7.28 -12.84
N ALA A 187 -10.14 -7.97 -11.71
CA ALA A 187 -11.33 -8.74 -11.42
C ALA A 187 -11.53 -8.76 -9.90
N PRO A 188 -11.90 -7.62 -9.29
CA PRO A 188 -12.06 -7.56 -7.86
C PRO A 188 -13.16 -8.53 -7.44
N GLU A 189 -14.30 -8.56 -8.12
CA GLU A 189 -15.44 -9.40 -7.73
C GLU A 189 -15.23 -10.91 -7.94
N MET A 190 -14.19 -11.34 -8.67
CA MET A 190 -13.93 -12.75 -8.94
C MET A 190 -12.75 -13.27 -8.12
N CYS A 191 -12.96 -14.39 -7.45
CA CYS A 191 -11.86 -15.19 -6.92
C CYS A 191 -11.21 -15.95 -8.07
N GLN A 192 -9.91 -15.73 -8.31
CA GLN A 192 -9.17 -16.58 -9.24
C GLN A 192 -8.78 -17.88 -8.54
N ASP A 193 -9.70 -18.84 -8.51
CA ASP A 193 -9.42 -20.22 -8.16
C ASP A 193 -8.59 -20.84 -9.30
N GLY A 194 -7.27 -20.89 -9.15
CA GLY A 194 -6.39 -21.54 -10.14
C GLY A 194 -5.01 -20.93 -10.35
N VAL A 195 -4.64 -19.85 -9.65
CA VAL A 195 -3.25 -19.35 -9.70
C VAL A 195 -2.30 -20.27 -8.89
N CYS A 196 -2.81 -20.96 -7.87
CA CYS A 196 -2.04 -21.91 -7.08
C CYS A 196 -2.28 -23.34 -7.55
N ASN A 197 -1.34 -23.92 -8.30
CA ASN A 197 -1.30 -25.36 -8.49
C ASN A 197 -0.70 -26.00 -7.23
N GLU A 198 -1.57 -26.37 -6.28
CA GLU A 198 -1.33 -27.29 -5.14
C GLU A 198 -0.19 -26.98 -4.14
N ALA A 199 0.51 -25.85 -4.25
CA ALA A 199 1.58 -25.48 -3.31
C ALA A 199 1.20 -24.28 -2.42
N GLU A 200 1.74 -24.29 -1.20
CA GLU A 200 1.76 -23.14 -0.31
C GLU A 200 2.37 -21.93 -1.04
N ALA A 201 1.67 -20.79 -1.02
CA ALA A 201 2.08 -19.61 -1.76
C ALA A 201 1.79 -18.32 -0.99
N CYS A 202 2.45 -17.25 -1.43
CA CYS A 202 2.16 -15.90 -0.96
C CYS A 202 0.95 -15.37 -1.71
N VAL A 203 -0.09 -15.00 -0.97
CA VAL A 203 -1.30 -14.36 -1.49
C VAL A 203 -1.47 -12.98 -0.86
N CYS A 204 -2.26 -12.11 -1.46
CA CYS A 204 -2.59 -10.84 -0.81
C CYS A 204 -3.40 -11.07 0.46
N SER A 205 -3.08 -10.34 1.52
CA SER A 205 -3.90 -10.28 2.73
C SER A 205 -5.32 -9.79 2.42
N ASP A 206 -6.27 -10.10 3.29
CA ASP A 206 -7.64 -9.59 3.18
C ASP A 206 -7.67 -8.06 3.01
N GLY A 207 -8.48 -7.59 2.06
CA GLY A 207 -8.58 -6.17 1.70
C GLY A 207 -7.54 -5.68 0.68
N TYR A 208 -6.57 -6.52 0.30
CA TYR A 208 -5.58 -6.21 -0.73
C TYR A 208 -5.85 -6.99 -2.02
N PHE A 209 -5.52 -6.36 -3.14
CA PHE A 209 -5.74 -6.87 -4.48
C PHE A 209 -4.41 -6.94 -5.23
N MET A 210 -4.23 -8.02 -5.98
CA MET A 210 -3.01 -8.22 -6.76
C MET A 210 -3.01 -7.29 -7.97
N LYS A 211 -1.92 -6.52 -8.11
CA LYS A 211 -1.62 -5.64 -9.25
C LYS A 211 -0.22 -5.98 -9.76
N GLY A 212 -0.16 -6.84 -10.78
CA GLY A 212 1.12 -7.41 -11.23
C GLY A 212 1.64 -8.40 -10.18
N SER A 213 2.76 -8.09 -9.54
CA SER A 213 3.34 -8.88 -8.43
C SER A 213 3.07 -8.31 -7.04
N ASP A 214 2.50 -7.11 -6.94
CA ASP A 214 2.32 -6.39 -5.69
C ASP A 214 0.88 -6.48 -5.19
N CYS A 215 0.72 -6.41 -3.86
CA CYS A 215 -0.59 -6.32 -3.21
C CYS A 215 -0.86 -4.89 -2.79
N VAL A 216 -1.90 -4.30 -3.38
CA VAL A 216 -2.31 -2.92 -3.13
C VAL A 216 -3.73 -2.86 -2.56
N PRO A 217 -4.05 -1.87 -1.72
CA PRO A 217 -5.42 -1.60 -1.31
C PRO A 217 -6.35 -1.35 -2.52
N GLN A 218 -7.64 -1.62 -2.37
CA GLN A 218 -8.63 -1.48 -3.45
C GLN A 218 -8.62 -0.08 -4.09
N GLU A 219 -8.46 0.96 -3.28
CA GLU A 219 -8.40 2.35 -3.74
C GLU A 219 -7.23 2.63 -4.69
N GLN A 220 -6.20 1.78 -4.71
CA GLN A 220 -5.06 1.89 -5.64
C GLN A 220 -5.23 1.05 -6.93
N CYS A 221 -6.33 0.29 -7.03
CA CYS A 221 -6.70 -0.45 -8.22
C CYS A 221 -7.42 0.40 -9.26
N GLY A 222 -8.02 1.55 -8.89
CA GLY A 222 -8.99 2.28 -9.73
C GLY A 222 -10.41 1.74 -9.56
N CYS A 223 -11.32 2.12 -10.45
CA CYS A 223 -12.72 1.74 -10.37
C CYS A 223 -13.03 0.58 -11.33
N TYR A 224 -13.56 -0.52 -10.80
CA TYR A 224 -13.99 -1.64 -11.63
C TYR A 224 -15.42 -1.43 -12.13
N GLU A 225 -15.61 -1.61 -13.43
CA GLU A 225 -16.91 -1.58 -14.09
C GLU A 225 -17.28 -3.00 -14.55
N SER A 226 -18.37 -3.54 -14.00
CA SER A 226 -18.70 -4.96 -14.10
C SER A 226 -19.31 -5.36 -15.44
N GLU A 227 -20.00 -4.46 -16.14
CA GLU A 227 -20.62 -4.74 -17.45
C GLU A 227 -19.57 -4.87 -18.56
N GLY A 228 -18.57 -3.99 -18.54
CA GLY A 228 -17.44 -3.94 -19.47
C GLY A 228 -16.22 -4.74 -19.01
N GLN A 229 -16.27 -5.34 -17.82
CA GLN A 229 -15.17 -6.08 -17.19
C GLN A 229 -13.84 -5.32 -17.28
N THR A 230 -13.86 -4.04 -16.92
CA THR A 230 -12.72 -3.14 -17.11
C THR A 230 -12.41 -2.33 -15.86
N VAL A 231 -11.18 -1.87 -15.76
CA VAL A 231 -10.68 -1.04 -14.66
C VAL A 231 -10.41 0.36 -15.19
N ILE A 232 -11.11 1.32 -14.62
CA ILE A 232 -10.97 2.74 -14.92
C ILE A 232 -9.91 3.32 -13.97
N PRO A 233 -8.81 3.90 -14.47
CA PRO A 233 -7.83 4.54 -13.61
C PRO A 233 -8.44 5.76 -12.88
N GLU A 234 -7.82 6.18 -11.78
CA GLU A 234 -8.24 7.37 -11.04
C GLU A 234 -8.31 8.61 -11.96
N GLY A 235 -9.44 9.33 -11.94
CA GLY A 235 -9.73 10.45 -12.84
C GLY A 235 -10.07 10.06 -14.28
N GLY A 236 -9.99 8.77 -14.63
CA GLY A 236 -10.38 8.24 -15.92
C GLY A 236 -11.91 8.25 -16.12
N SER A 237 -12.34 8.19 -17.38
CA SER A 237 -13.75 8.11 -17.74
C SER A 237 -14.06 6.85 -18.54
N TYR A 238 -15.31 6.40 -18.47
CA TYR A 238 -15.81 5.24 -19.18
C TYR A 238 -17.21 5.50 -19.72
N VAL A 239 -17.47 5.06 -20.93
CA VAL A 239 -18.79 5.11 -21.56
C VAL A 239 -19.27 3.68 -21.76
N ASN A 240 -20.49 3.38 -21.35
CA ASN A 240 -21.04 2.03 -21.47
C ASN A 240 -21.28 1.65 -22.94
N PRO A 241 -21.42 0.35 -23.28
CA PRO A 241 -21.56 -0.10 -24.66
C PRO A 241 -22.66 0.59 -25.48
N GLY A 242 -23.76 1.01 -24.84
CA GLY A 242 -24.87 1.71 -25.46
C GLY A 242 -24.75 3.24 -25.54
N CYS A 243 -23.67 3.85 -25.03
CA CYS A 243 -23.53 5.30 -24.88
C CYS A 243 -24.77 5.97 -24.22
N THR A 244 -25.30 5.33 -23.17
CA THR A 244 -26.46 5.84 -22.40
C THR A 244 -26.05 6.44 -21.07
N ARG A 245 -24.79 6.25 -20.65
CA ARG A 245 -24.22 6.84 -19.44
C ARG A 245 -22.71 6.95 -19.57
N LYS A 246 -22.13 7.95 -18.91
CA LYS A 246 -20.68 8.17 -18.83
C LYS A 246 -20.26 8.28 -17.37
N GLY A 247 -19.31 7.45 -16.97
CA GLY A 247 -18.78 7.40 -15.61
C GLY A 247 -17.42 8.06 -15.51
N VAL A 248 -17.12 8.67 -14.36
CA VAL A 248 -15.77 9.11 -13.98
C VAL A 248 -15.36 8.40 -12.69
N CYS A 249 -14.14 7.86 -12.67
CA CYS A 249 -13.58 7.21 -11.49
C CYS A 249 -13.00 8.24 -10.52
N THR A 250 -13.45 8.23 -9.27
CA THR A 250 -12.91 9.07 -8.20
C THR A 250 -12.89 8.29 -6.89
N ASN A 251 -11.73 8.18 -6.25
CA ASN A 251 -11.53 7.44 -5.00
C ASN A 251 -12.10 6.01 -5.04
N GLY A 252 -11.92 5.29 -6.14
CA GLY A 252 -12.41 3.92 -6.30
C GLY A 252 -13.93 3.78 -6.50
N GLN A 253 -14.67 4.88 -6.65
CA GLN A 253 -16.09 4.89 -6.99
C GLN A 253 -16.33 5.53 -8.36
N ILE A 254 -17.29 4.97 -9.11
CA ILE A 254 -17.71 5.53 -10.40
C ILE A 254 -18.90 6.46 -10.18
N THR A 255 -18.73 7.74 -10.52
CA THR A 255 -19.84 8.69 -10.58
C THR A 255 -20.39 8.70 -12.00
N TRP A 256 -21.66 8.34 -12.17
CA TRP A 256 -22.31 8.24 -13.47
C TRP A 256 -23.10 9.50 -13.83
N ASP A 257 -22.91 9.98 -15.05
CA ASP A 257 -23.80 10.91 -15.73
C ASP A 257 -24.80 10.11 -16.57
N GLU A 258 -26.04 10.03 -16.06
CA GLU A 258 -27.16 9.33 -16.70
C GLU A 258 -27.84 10.17 -17.79
N ALA A 259 -27.46 11.45 -17.94
CA ALA A 259 -27.96 12.30 -19.02
C ALA A 259 -27.12 12.17 -20.30
N TYR A 260 -25.97 11.50 -20.23
CA TYR A 260 -25.08 11.28 -21.36
C TYR A 260 -25.78 10.51 -22.49
N ALA A 261 -25.88 11.15 -23.65
CA ALA A 261 -26.44 10.54 -24.85
C ALA A 261 -25.81 11.18 -26.09
N CYS A 262 -25.65 10.38 -27.15
CA CYS A 262 -25.13 10.89 -28.40
C CYS A 262 -26.12 11.86 -29.07
N SER A 263 -25.58 12.91 -29.70
CA SER A 263 -26.32 13.77 -30.60
C SER A 263 -27.06 12.96 -31.67
N SER A 264 -28.15 13.48 -32.21
CA SER A 264 -28.84 12.90 -33.37
C SER A 264 -27.94 12.81 -34.61
N ASN A 265 -26.87 13.62 -34.68
CA ASN A 265 -25.86 13.58 -35.73
C ASN A 265 -24.56 12.91 -35.28
N ALA A 266 -24.59 12.07 -34.24
CA ALA A 266 -23.45 11.30 -33.75
C ALA A 266 -23.74 9.80 -33.73
N VAL A 267 -22.67 9.01 -33.67
CA VAL A 267 -22.74 7.55 -33.50
C VAL A 267 -21.90 7.14 -32.29
N CYS A 268 -22.43 6.21 -31.50
CA CYS A 268 -21.67 5.54 -30.45
C CYS A 268 -20.70 4.55 -31.11
N ASP A 269 -19.40 4.80 -31.00
CA ASP A 269 -18.39 3.99 -31.67
C ASP A 269 -17.13 3.89 -30.79
N VAL A 270 -16.18 3.04 -31.20
CA VAL A 270 -14.87 2.91 -30.56
C VAL A 270 -13.80 3.31 -31.56
N ARG A 271 -13.05 4.37 -31.25
CA ARG A 271 -11.89 4.81 -32.04
C ARG A 271 -10.69 4.90 -31.12
N ASP A 272 -9.55 4.35 -31.54
CA ASP A 272 -8.33 4.28 -30.74
C ASP A 272 -8.54 3.70 -29.32
N ASN A 273 -9.39 2.67 -29.22
CA ASN A 273 -9.84 2.04 -27.96
C ASN A 273 -10.66 2.94 -27.01
N ILE A 274 -11.12 4.11 -27.47
CA ILE A 274 -11.97 5.01 -26.71
C ILE A 274 -13.40 4.91 -27.22
N ARG A 275 -14.30 4.35 -26.39
CA ARG A 275 -15.74 4.38 -26.63
C ARG A 275 -16.30 5.75 -26.22
N GLN A 276 -16.97 6.41 -27.15
CA GLN A 276 -17.71 7.65 -26.90
C GLN A 276 -18.61 7.97 -28.10
N CYS A 277 -19.34 9.07 -28.02
CA CYS A 277 -20.08 9.61 -29.16
C CYS A 277 -19.13 10.30 -30.14
N TYR A 278 -19.25 9.98 -31.42
CA TYR A 278 -18.48 10.62 -32.48
C TYR A 278 -19.42 11.21 -33.52
N CYS A 279 -19.24 12.49 -33.85
CA CYS A 279 -20.05 13.15 -34.88
C CYS A 279 -19.94 12.42 -36.23
N THR A 280 -21.09 12.23 -36.87
CA THR A 280 -21.21 11.60 -38.18
C THR A 280 -20.94 12.60 -39.31
N GLY A 281 -20.68 12.06 -40.51
CA GLY A 281 -20.35 12.75 -41.76
C GLY A 281 -20.45 14.28 -41.77
N GLY A 282 -19.30 14.95 -41.64
CA GLY A 282 -19.19 16.40 -41.81
C GLY A 282 -19.59 17.24 -40.60
N TYR A 283 -20.25 16.68 -39.58
CA TYR A 283 -20.54 17.39 -38.32
C TYR A 283 -19.31 17.40 -37.38
N ARG A 284 -19.27 18.35 -36.45
CA ARG A 284 -18.19 18.53 -35.46
C ARG A 284 -18.73 18.86 -34.08
N GLY A 285 -17.93 18.56 -33.07
CA GLY A 285 -18.23 18.77 -31.66
C GLY A 285 -17.71 17.61 -30.81
N ASP A 286 -18.22 17.48 -29.60
CA ASP A 286 -17.83 16.45 -28.62
C ASP A 286 -18.61 15.14 -28.77
N GLY A 287 -19.55 15.06 -29.72
CA GLY A 287 -20.39 13.89 -29.97
C GLY A 287 -21.73 13.92 -29.23
N GLU A 288 -21.81 14.62 -28.09
CA GLU A 288 -23.07 14.93 -27.40
C GLU A 288 -23.76 16.10 -28.10
N THR A 289 -22.95 17.08 -28.53
CA THR A 289 -23.32 18.18 -29.41
C THR A 289 -22.57 18.06 -30.73
N CYS A 290 -23.31 17.93 -31.83
CA CYS A 290 -22.74 17.89 -33.18
C CYS A 290 -23.38 18.95 -34.07
N THR A 291 -22.57 19.91 -34.51
CA THR A 291 -23.00 21.00 -35.39
C THR A 291 -22.41 20.85 -36.78
N ARG A 292 -23.16 21.25 -37.81
CA ARG A 292 -22.65 21.28 -39.17
C ARG A 292 -21.69 22.48 -39.30
N PRO A 293 -20.54 22.34 -40.00
CA PRO A 293 -19.72 23.46 -40.35
C PRO A 293 -20.52 24.50 -41.14
N PRO A 294 -20.33 25.79 -40.86
CA PRO A 294 -20.94 26.86 -41.64
C PRO A 294 -20.49 26.77 -43.09
N LYS A 295 -21.35 27.18 -44.00
CA LYS A 295 -21.15 27.08 -45.46
C LYS A 295 -20.15 28.12 -45.96
N ASP A 296 -20.13 29.28 -45.32
CA ASP A 296 -19.30 30.44 -45.64
C ASP A 296 -19.13 31.35 -44.41
N CYS A 297 -18.32 32.40 -44.56
CA CYS A 297 -18.13 33.41 -43.51
C CYS A 297 -19.41 34.21 -43.21
N GLU A 298 -20.33 34.32 -44.17
CA GLU A 298 -21.61 35.01 -44.01
C GLU A 298 -22.50 34.28 -42.99
N GLU A 299 -22.64 32.95 -43.10
CA GLU A 299 -23.37 32.13 -42.10
C GLU A 299 -22.78 32.29 -40.69
N ILE A 300 -21.45 32.36 -40.57
CA ILE A 300 -20.78 32.58 -39.28
C ILE A 300 -21.13 33.95 -38.67
N TYR A 301 -21.20 34.98 -39.53
CA TYR A 301 -21.56 36.33 -39.11
C TYR A 301 -23.05 36.44 -38.76
N ASP A 302 -23.92 35.80 -39.53
CA ASP A 302 -25.35 35.74 -39.26
C ASP A 302 -25.66 34.99 -37.95
N ASP A 303 -24.90 33.94 -37.65
CA ASP A 303 -24.94 33.20 -36.38
C ASP A 303 -24.39 34.00 -35.17
N GLY A 304 -23.94 35.24 -35.40
CA GLY A 304 -23.61 36.20 -34.35
C GLY A 304 -22.12 36.33 -34.02
N SER A 305 -21.23 35.61 -34.71
CA SER A 305 -19.79 35.78 -34.51
C SER A 305 -19.31 37.13 -35.08
N ARG A 306 -18.43 37.83 -34.35
CA ARG A 306 -17.91 39.15 -34.74
C ARG A 306 -16.39 39.22 -34.75
N ASP A 307 -15.72 38.11 -34.48
CA ASP A 307 -14.27 38.05 -34.42
C ASP A 307 -13.68 37.80 -35.81
N ASN A 308 -12.65 38.55 -36.19
CA ASN A 308 -11.88 38.24 -37.39
C ASN A 308 -10.98 37.04 -37.12
N GLY A 309 -10.85 36.13 -38.08
CA GLY A 309 -10.00 34.96 -37.85
C GLY A 309 -10.09 33.89 -38.92
N ILE A 310 -9.41 32.78 -38.66
CA ILE A 310 -9.47 31.58 -39.49
C ILE A 310 -10.63 30.72 -38.98
N TYR A 311 -11.56 30.40 -39.88
CA TYR A 311 -12.71 29.55 -39.62
C TYR A 311 -12.71 28.38 -40.59
N ARG A 312 -13.23 27.22 -40.17
CA ARG A 312 -13.41 26.07 -41.07
C ARG A 312 -14.82 26.08 -41.64
N ILE A 313 -14.94 26.24 -42.96
CA ILE A 313 -16.22 26.26 -43.67
C ILE A 313 -16.38 25.02 -44.57
N LYS A 314 -17.63 24.69 -44.91
CA LYS A 314 -17.96 23.66 -45.91
C LYS A 314 -19.01 24.21 -46.89
N PRO A 315 -18.57 24.79 -48.02
CA PRO A 315 -19.49 25.36 -49.01
C PRO A 315 -20.54 24.37 -49.50
N THR A 316 -21.73 24.88 -49.83
CA THR A 316 -22.82 24.04 -50.35
C THR A 316 -22.39 23.34 -51.65
N GLY A 317 -22.61 22.02 -51.71
CA GLY A 317 -22.19 21.20 -52.86
C GLY A 317 -20.71 20.78 -52.85
N TRP A 318 -19.91 21.22 -51.87
CA TRP A 318 -18.53 20.76 -51.71
C TRP A 318 -18.50 19.33 -51.19
N THR A 319 -17.89 18.42 -51.96
CA THR A 319 -17.86 16.98 -51.68
C THR A 319 -16.71 16.57 -50.78
N SER A 320 -15.65 17.36 -50.70
CA SER A 320 -14.48 17.09 -49.86
C SER A 320 -14.71 17.55 -48.41
N GLU A 321 -13.71 17.33 -47.55
CA GLU A 321 -13.75 17.84 -46.19
C GLU A 321 -13.86 19.37 -46.14
N ALA A 322 -14.39 19.87 -45.02
CA ALA A 322 -14.34 21.29 -44.69
C ALA A 322 -12.88 21.78 -44.68
N PHE A 323 -12.66 23.04 -45.03
CA PHE A 323 -11.32 23.63 -45.09
C PHE A 323 -11.30 25.00 -44.42
N GLU A 324 -10.12 25.45 -44.06
CA GLU A 324 -9.91 26.71 -43.34
C GLU A 324 -9.89 27.90 -44.31
N VAL A 325 -10.58 28.97 -43.94
CA VAL A 325 -10.60 30.26 -44.64
C VAL A 325 -10.46 31.39 -43.63
N TYR A 326 -9.91 32.52 -44.06
CA TYR A 326 -9.93 33.73 -43.24
C TYR A 326 -11.24 34.47 -43.45
N CYS A 327 -11.99 34.69 -42.36
CA CYS A 327 -13.20 35.48 -42.35
C CYS A 327 -12.93 36.86 -41.75
N ASN A 328 -13.31 37.90 -42.49
CA ASN A 328 -13.34 39.27 -42.00
C ASN A 328 -14.79 39.65 -41.62
N MET A 329 -14.97 39.97 -40.35
CA MET A 329 -16.24 40.34 -39.71
C MET A 329 -16.41 41.87 -39.55
N THR A 330 -15.47 42.68 -40.03
CA THR A 330 -15.61 44.15 -40.03
C THR A 330 -16.46 44.65 -41.19
N ASP A 331 -16.91 45.91 -41.10
CA ASP A 331 -17.57 46.64 -42.19
C ASP A 331 -18.79 45.92 -42.79
N GLY A 332 -19.66 45.41 -41.93
CA GLY A 332 -20.83 44.61 -42.31
C GLY A 332 -20.61 43.10 -42.26
N GLY A 333 -19.35 42.65 -42.19
CA GLY A 333 -18.91 41.30 -41.88
C GLY A 333 -19.29 40.19 -42.87
N GLY A 334 -18.86 38.96 -42.56
CA GLY A 334 -19.15 37.79 -43.39
C GLY A 334 -18.25 37.60 -44.62
N TRP A 335 -17.15 38.35 -44.74
CA TRP A 335 -16.31 38.33 -45.93
C TRP A 335 -15.30 37.17 -45.90
N THR A 336 -15.39 36.27 -46.88
CA THR A 336 -14.35 35.26 -47.12
C THR A 336 -13.18 35.90 -47.89
N VAL A 337 -11.99 35.95 -47.30
CA VAL A 337 -10.84 36.64 -47.89
C VAL A 337 -9.90 35.65 -48.58
N SER A 338 -9.74 35.77 -49.90
CA SER A 338 -8.71 35.06 -50.66
C SER A 338 -7.44 35.91 -50.76
N HIS A 339 -6.30 35.41 -50.25
CA HIS A 339 -5.02 36.06 -50.51
C HIS A 339 -4.58 35.78 -51.95
N SER A 340 -4.54 36.81 -52.80
CA SER A 340 -3.86 36.74 -54.10
C SER A 340 -2.37 36.87 -53.86
N ILE A 341 -1.61 35.79 -53.99
CA ILE A 341 -0.15 35.88 -54.08
C ILE A 341 0.16 36.38 -55.48
N ASN A 342 0.46 37.68 -55.61
CA ASN A 342 1.04 38.27 -56.83
C ASN A 342 2.56 38.13 -56.80
#